data_AF-A0A0S7Y6C2-F1
#
_entry.id   AF-A0A0S7Y6C2-F1
#
_cell.length_a   1.000
_cell.length_b   1.000
_cell.length_c   1.000
_cell.angle_alpha   90.00
_cell.angle_beta   90.00
_cell.angle_gamma   90.00
#
_symmetry.space_group_name_H-M   'P 1'
#
loop_
_entity.id
_entity.type
_entity.pdbx_description
1 polymer ?
#
loop_
_entity_poly.entity_id
_entity_poly.type
_entity_poly.pdbx_seq_one_letter_code
_entity_poly.pdbx_strand_id
1 'polypeptide(L)'
;MSLEKILERITHDAQEETDKIISESKKKAEEIKKAAQKEAEGLAAVLIEEAERKARLEASRLITQARLEKRIKILTWKKGLIDEILEKALQKADLGQKKLKKKIILKDGEREEFYQRDKLLEELRPKLENYILKVLKI
;
A
#
# COMPACT_ATOMS: atom_id res chain seq x y z
N MET A 1 -89.65 -14.91 1.35
CA MET A 1 -88.54 -14.14 1.97
C MET A 1 -88.55 -12.75 1.36
N SER A 2 -88.40 -11.69 2.16
CA SER A 2 -88.39 -10.30 1.66
C SER A 2 -87.15 -10.07 0.79
N LEU A 3 -87.30 -9.29 -0.28
CA LEU A 3 -86.23 -8.87 -1.20
C LEU A 3 -85.06 -8.21 -0.45
N GLU A 4 -85.36 -7.56 0.67
CA GLU A 4 -84.40 -6.89 1.55
C GLU A 4 -83.37 -7.86 2.14
N LYS A 5 -83.79 -9.05 2.57
CA LYS A 5 -82.85 -10.06 3.13
C LYS A 5 -81.87 -10.60 2.10
N ILE A 6 -82.25 -10.62 0.83
CA ILE A 6 -81.37 -11.04 -0.27
C ILE A 6 -80.32 -9.95 -0.52
N LEU A 7 -80.73 -8.67 -0.53
CA LEU A 7 -79.82 -7.54 -0.68
C LEU A 7 -78.84 -7.40 0.49
N GLU A 8 -79.29 -7.59 1.73
CA GLU A 8 -78.40 -7.62 2.90
C GLU A 8 -77.34 -8.73 2.80
N ARG A 9 -77.73 -9.92 2.32
CA ARG A 9 -76.79 -11.03 2.18
C ARG A 9 -75.76 -10.77 1.08
N ILE A 10 -76.19 -10.23 -0.06
CA ILE A 10 -75.28 -9.86 -1.16
C ILE A 10 -74.29 -8.78 -0.72
N THR A 11 -74.75 -7.78 0.03
CA THR A 11 -73.88 -6.70 0.51
C THR A 11 -72.88 -7.19 1.56
N HIS A 12 -73.32 -8.08 2.46
CA HIS A 12 -72.45 -8.71 3.44
C HIS A 12 -71.39 -9.60 2.79
N ASP A 13 -71.79 -10.46 1.85
CA ASP A 13 -70.87 -11.36 1.13
C ASP A 13 -69.84 -10.54 0.33
N ALA A 14 -70.28 -9.45 -0.34
CA ALA A 14 -69.39 -8.55 -1.06
C ALA A 14 -68.40 -7.81 -0.14
N GLN A 15 -68.83 -7.41 1.06
CA GLN A 15 -67.94 -6.81 2.06
C GLN A 15 -66.90 -7.80 2.57
N GLU A 16 -67.30 -9.02 2.92
CA GLU A 16 -66.35 -10.05 3.35
C GLU A 16 -65.32 -10.38 2.27
N GLU A 17 -65.75 -10.47 1.01
CA GLU A 17 -64.85 -10.76 -0.10
C GLU A 17 -63.88 -9.59 -0.36
N THR A 18 -64.37 -8.35 -0.26
CA THR A 18 -63.55 -7.14 -0.34
C THR A 18 -62.50 -7.10 0.78
N ASP A 19 -62.90 -7.39 2.01
CA ASP A 19 -62.01 -7.40 3.17
C ASP A 19 -60.96 -8.51 3.07
N LYS A 20 -61.33 -9.68 2.55
CA LYS A 20 -60.38 -10.77 2.26
C LYS A 20 -59.34 -10.30 1.24
N ILE A 21 -59.76 -9.75 0.11
CA ILE A 21 -58.85 -9.25 -0.95
C ILE A 21 -57.91 -8.16 -0.40
N ILE A 22 -58.42 -7.21 0.39
CA ILE A 22 -57.61 -6.17 1.02
C ILE A 22 -56.59 -6.77 1.99
N SER A 23 -57.01 -7.72 2.82
CA SER A 23 -56.14 -8.37 3.79
C SER A 23 -55.00 -9.15 3.12
N GLU A 24 -55.31 -9.90 2.06
CA GLU A 24 -54.32 -10.66 1.29
C GLU A 24 -53.36 -9.74 0.56
N SER A 25 -53.86 -8.65 -0.03
CA SER A 25 -53.04 -7.65 -0.72
C SER A 25 -52.06 -6.97 0.25
N LYS A 26 -52.52 -6.63 1.46
CA LYS A 26 -51.66 -6.09 2.52
C LYS A 26 -50.58 -7.07 2.97
N LYS A 27 -50.93 -8.35 3.15
CA LYS A 27 -49.96 -9.39 3.51
C LYS A 27 -48.89 -9.54 2.43
N LYS A 28 -49.30 -9.64 1.15
CA LYS A 28 -48.37 -9.73 0.02
C LYS A 28 -47.46 -8.50 -0.07
N ALA A 29 -48.00 -7.30 0.12
CA ALA A 29 -47.20 -6.07 0.12
C ALA A 29 -46.14 -6.08 1.24
N GLU A 30 -46.50 -6.53 2.44
CA GLU A 30 -45.57 -6.61 3.56
C GLU A 30 -44.49 -7.69 3.35
N GLU A 31 -44.85 -8.83 2.75
CA GLU A 31 -43.89 -9.87 2.37
C GLU A 31 -42.89 -9.37 1.34
N ILE A 32 -43.35 -8.67 0.29
CA ILE A 32 -42.49 -8.07 -0.73
C ILE A 32 -41.54 -7.05 -0.08
N LYS A 33 -42.06 -6.20 0.81
CA LYS A 33 -41.25 -5.20 1.52
C LYS A 33 -40.16 -5.85 2.37
N LYS A 34 -40.51 -6.89 3.14
CA LYS A 34 -39.55 -7.64 3.97
C LYS A 34 -38.50 -8.36 3.14
N ALA A 35 -38.89 -8.97 2.02
CA ALA A 35 -37.96 -9.63 1.11
C ALA A 35 -36.97 -8.62 0.51
N ALA A 36 -37.47 -7.50 -0.01
CA ALA A 36 -36.64 -6.44 -0.56
C ALA A 36 -35.69 -5.84 0.49
N GLN A 37 -36.17 -5.64 1.72
CA GLN A 37 -35.33 -5.15 2.81
C GLN A 37 -34.20 -6.14 3.15
N LYS A 38 -34.52 -7.43 3.28
CA LYS A 38 -33.51 -8.46 3.55
C LYS A 38 -32.47 -8.58 2.44
N GLU A 39 -32.90 -8.45 1.19
CA GLU A 39 -32.01 -8.44 0.03
C GLU A 39 -31.10 -7.21 0.04
N ALA A 40 -31.65 -6.02 0.31
CA ALA A 40 -30.87 -4.79 0.44
C ALA A 40 -29.85 -4.86 1.58
N GLU A 41 -30.23 -5.42 2.73
CA GLU A 41 -29.33 -5.65 3.87
C GLU A 41 -28.19 -6.61 3.50
N GLY A 42 -28.50 -7.69 2.76
CA GLY A 42 -27.49 -8.62 2.26
C GLY A 42 -26.50 -7.97 1.30
N LEU A 43 -27.00 -7.19 0.34
CA LEU A 43 -26.15 -6.44 -0.60
C LEU A 43 -25.28 -5.40 0.12
N ALA A 44 -25.85 -4.69 1.10
CA ALA A 44 -25.11 -3.72 1.90
C ALA A 44 -23.98 -4.39 2.69
N ALA A 45 -24.24 -5.56 3.30
CA ALA A 45 -23.22 -6.31 4.03
C ALA A 45 -22.04 -6.72 3.13
N VAL A 46 -22.32 -7.22 1.92
CA VAL A 46 -21.29 -7.59 0.94
C VAL A 46 -20.47 -6.37 0.53
N LEU A 47 -21.12 -5.24 0.25
CA LEU A 47 -20.43 -4.00 -0.12
C LEU A 47 -19.52 -3.49 1.00
N ILE A 48 -19.97 -3.55 2.25
CA ILE A 48 -19.17 -3.16 3.41
C ILE A 48 -17.96 -4.08 3.56
N GLU A 49 -18.15 -5.39 3.47
CA GLU A 49 -17.07 -6.37 3.61
C GLU A 49 -16.00 -6.17 2.51
N GLU A 50 -16.41 -5.94 1.27
CA GLU A 50 -15.50 -5.64 0.18
C GLU A 50 -14.75 -4.32 0.39
N ALA A 51 -15.45 -3.28 0.85
CA ALA A 51 -14.85 -1.97 1.14
C ALA A 51 -13.81 -2.08 2.25
N GLU A 52 -14.11 -2.81 3.34
CA GLU A 52 -13.16 -3.07 4.41
C GLU A 52 -11.94 -3.85 3.91
N ARG A 53 -12.14 -4.87 3.08
CA ARG A 53 -11.03 -5.64 2.52
C ARG A 53 -10.11 -4.76 1.69
N LYS A 54 -10.69 -3.89 0.84
CA LYS A 54 -9.92 -2.93 0.03
C LYS A 54 -9.17 -1.94 0.92
N ALA A 55 -9.83 -1.37 1.93
CA ALA A 55 -9.20 -0.45 2.88
C ALA A 55 -8.02 -1.09 3.63
N ARG A 56 -8.17 -2.34 4.10
CA ARG A 56 -7.09 -3.09 4.76
C ARG A 56 -5.88 -3.29 3.84
N LEU A 57 -6.12 -3.63 2.57
CA LEU A 57 -5.05 -3.79 1.57
C LEU A 57 -4.34 -2.47 1.27
N GLU A 58 -5.09 -1.38 1.10
CA GLU A 58 -4.52 -0.06 0.87
C GLU A 58 -3.71 0.44 2.06
N ALA A 59 -4.21 0.27 3.29
CA ALA A 59 -3.48 0.61 4.51
C ALA A 59 -2.14 -0.16 4.59
N SER A 60 -2.16 -1.46 4.30
CA SER A 60 -0.94 -2.28 4.26
C SER A 60 0.05 -1.80 3.19
N ARG A 61 -0.46 -1.42 2.01
CA ARG A 61 0.34 -0.86 0.92
C ARG A 61 1.00 0.45 1.33
N LEU A 62 0.26 1.37 1.94
CA LEU A 62 0.77 2.65 2.43
C LEU A 62 1.88 2.45 3.46
N ILE A 63 1.68 1.56 4.44
CA ILE A 63 2.69 1.27 5.46
C ILE A 63 3.96 0.69 4.81
N THR A 64 3.80 -0.24 3.87
CA THR A 64 4.93 -0.86 3.17
C THR A 64 5.71 0.17 2.36
N GLN A 65 5.00 1.05 1.64
CA GLN A 65 5.62 2.12 0.88
C GLN A 65 6.37 3.10 1.79
N ALA A 66 5.77 3.54 2.89
CA ALA A 66 6.41 4.43 3.85
C ALA A 66 7.68 3.81 4.46
N ARG A 67 7.65 2.50 4.77
CA ARG A 67 8.83 1.76 5.25
C ARG A 67 9.93 1.71 4.19
N LEU A 68 9.57 1.46 2.93
CA LEU A 68 10.51 1.43 1.82
C LEU A 68 11.15 2.82 1.60
N GLU A 69 10.34 3.88 1.56
CA GLU A 69 10.82 5.25 1.43
C GLU A 69 11.75 5.64 2.56
N LYS A 70 11.41 5.28 3.81
CA LYS A 70 12.29 5.47 4.97
C LYS A 70 13.64 4.77 4.76
N ARG A 71 13.62 3.50 4.32
CA ARG A 71 14.84 2.72 4.08
C ARG A 71 15.69 3.35 2.98
N ILE A 72 15.08 3.76 1.88
CA ILE A 72 15.76 4.46 0.78
C ILE A 72 16.41 5.74 1.30
N LYS A 73 15.67 6.60 2.00
CA LYS A 73 16.20 7.84 2.59
C LYS A 73 17.41 7.55 3.49
N ILE A 74 17.31 6.59 4.41
CA ILE A 74 18.43 6.23 5.30
C ILE A 74 19.65 5.78 4.50
N LEU A 75 19.46 4.93 3.47
CA LEU A 75 20.56 4.45 2.64
C LEU A 75 21.21 5.59 1.84
N THR A 76 20.41 6.48 1.26
CA THR A 76 20.90 7.67 0.54
C THR A 76 21.71 8.58 1.47
N TRP A 77 21.20 8.86 2.67
CA TRP A 77 21.91 9.64 3.68
C TRP A 77 23.23 8.99 4.09
N LYS A 78 23.24 7.68 4.35
CA LYS A 78 24.46 6.93 4.67
C LYS A 78 25.49 7.02 3.54
N LYS A 79 25.06 6.82 2.29
CA LYS A 79 25.93 6.95 1.12
C LYS A 79 26.51 8.37 1.02
N GLY A 80 25.68 9.39 1.18
CA GLY A 80 26.11 10.79 1.16
C GLY A 80 27.15 11.12 2.23
N LEU A 81 26.98 10.61 3.46
CA LEU A 81 27.97 10.79 4.53
C LEU A 81 29.32 10.15 4.20
N ILE A 82 29.31 8.96 3.60
CA ILE A 82 30.54 8.28 3.17
C ILE A 82 31.25 9.10 2.09
N ASP A 83 30.49 9.59 1.11
CA ASP A 83 31.01 10.43 0.02
C ASP A 83 31.61 11.73 0.58
N GLU A 84 30.91 12.41 1.50
CA GLU A 84 31.38 13.62 2.16
C GLU A 84 32.67 13.40 2.97
N ILE A 85 32.76 12.30 3.72
CA ILE A 85 33.97 11.94 4.49
C ILE A 85 35.15 11.69 3.56
N LEU A 86 34.94 10.95 2.46
CA LEU A 86 35.99 10.68 1.47
C LEU A 86 36.49 11.97 0.81
N GLU A 87 35.57 12.85 0.42
CA GLU A 87 35.94 14.15 -0.15
C GLU A 87 36.76 15.00 0.83
N LYS A 88 36.29 15.13 2.07
CA LYS A 88 37.00 15.88 3.12
C LYS A 88 38.37 15.28 3.43
N ALA A 89 38.49 13.95 3.45
CA ALA A 89 39.76 13.28 3.68
C ALA A 89 40.76 13.55 2.56
N LEU A 90 40.33 13.48 1.30
CA LEU A 90 41.18 13.77 0.14
C LEU A 90 41.59 15.26 0.06
N GLN A 91 40.70 16.18 0.46
CA GLN A 91 41.01 17.61 0.56
C GLN A 91 42.02 17.89 1.68
N LYS A 92 41.82 17.35 2.89
CA LYS A 92 42.69 17.57 4.05
C LYS A 92 44.09 16.97 3.90
N ALA A 93 44.19 15.83 3.23
CA ALA A 93 45.46 15.13 3.08
C ALA A 93 46.38 15.79 2.03
N ASP A 94 45.98 16.91 1.43
CA ASP A 94 46.67 17.60 0.34
C ASP A 94 46.99 16.65 -0.85
N LEU A 95 46.29 15.51 -0.90
CA LEU A 95 46.41 14.48 -1.94
C LEU A 95 45.86 14.98 -3.28
N GLY A 96 45.08 16.06 -3.26
CA GLY A 96 44.72 16.82 -4.45
C GLY A 96 45.93 17.53 -5.09
N GLN A 97 46.99 17.82 -4.32
CA GLN A 97 48.21 18.48 -4.82
C GLN A 97 49.43 17.56 -4.87
N LYS A 98 49.63 16.67 -3.89
CA LYS A 98 50.62 15.58 -3.96
C LYS A 98 50.05 14.38 -4.69
N LYS A 99 50.34 14.29 -5.99
CA LYS A 99 49.89 13.21 -6.87
C LYS A 99 50.36 11.85 -6.32
N LEU A 100 49.42 11.07 -5.79
CA LEU A 100 49.65 9.67 -5.45
C LEU A 100 50.12 8.92 -6.70
N LYS A 101 51.20 8.16 -6.56
CA LYS A 101 51.73 7.32 -7.64
C LYS A 101 51.38 5.86 -7.37
N LYS A 102 50.89 5.16 -8.37
CA LYS A 102 50.87 3.69 -8.39
C LYS A 102 52.08 3.18 -9.14
N LYS A 103 52.61 2.07 -8.66
CA LYS A 103 53.65 1.29 -9.34
C LYS A 103 52.97 0.09 -9.98
N ILE A 104 52.97 0.03 -11.31
CA ILE A 104 52.48 -1.10 -12.08
C ILE A 104 53.67 -2.01 -12.36
N ILE A 105 53.62 -3.24 -11.85
CA ILE A 105 54.64 -4.26 -12.10
C ILE A 105 54.20 -5.05 -13.34
N LEU A 106 54.95 -4.91 -14.44
CA LEU A 106 54.78 -5.67 -15.68
C LEU A 106 55.92 -6.69 -15.83
N LYS A 107 55.74 -7.70 -16.68
CA LYS A 107 56.76 -8.73 -16.96
C LYS A 107 58.10 -8.14 -17.44
N ASP A 108 58.05 -6.98 -18.11
CA ASP A 108 59.21 -6.33 -18.75
C ASP A 108 59.69 -5.07 -18.01
N GLY A 109 59.17 -4.78 -16.80
CA GLY A 109 59.63 -3.65 -15.98
C GLY A 109 58.55 -3.00 -15.12
N GLU A 110 58.96 -1.99 -14.35
CA GLU A 110 58.10 -1.24 -13.44
C GLU A 110 57.71 0.12 -14.05
N ARG A 111 56.42 0.45 -14.06
CA ARG A 111 55.91 1.74 -14.55
C ARG A 111 55.22 2.51 -13.42
N GLU A 112 55.63 3.76 -13.20
CA GLU A 112 54.91 4.67 -12.29
C GLU A 112 53.84 5.45 -13.06
N GLU A 113 52.60 5.44 -12.54
CA GLU A 113 51.50 6.26 -13.05
C GLU A 113 50.87 7.04 -11.89
N PHE A 114 50.33 8.21 -12.17
CA PHE A 114 49.59 8.97 -11.17
C PHE A 114 48.16 8.42 -11.01
N TYR A 115 47.70 8.33 -9.77
CA TYR A 115 46.30 8.02 -9.47
C TYR A 115 45.40 9.17 -9.91
N GLN A 116 44.35 8.82 -10.63
CA GLN A 116 43.24 9.72 -10.92
C GLN A 116 42.31 9.74 -9.70
N ARG A 117 41.89 10.94 -9.29
CA ARG A 117 41.04 11.16 -8.11
C ARG A 117 39.77 10.31 -8.15
N ASP A 118 39.10 10.27 -9.28
CA ASP A 118 37.82 9.57 -9.44
C ASP A 118 37.99 8.06 -9.29
N LYS A 119 39.04 7.49 -9.91
CA LYS A 119 39.39 6.07 -9.78
C LYS A 119 39.76 5.69 -8.34
N LEU A 120 40.48 6.58 -7.64
CA LEU A 120 40.82 6.36 -6.24
C LEU A 120 39.57 6.33 -5.36
N LEU A 121 38.60 7.22 -5.61
CA LEU A 121 37.31 7.22 -4.90
C LEU A 121 36.53 5.94 -5.16
N GLU A 122 36.46 5.48 -6.41
CA GLU A 122 35.81 4.22 -6.78
C GLU A 122 36.42 3.00 -6.07
N GLU A 123 37.76 2.97 -5.90
CA GLU A 123 38.44 1.88 -5.20
C GLU A 123 38.30 1.95 -3.67
N LEU A 124 38.32 3.16 -3.09
CA LEU A 124 38.29 3.35 -1.64
C LEU A 124 36.88 3.20 -1.06
N ARG A 125 35.84 3.61 -1.79
CA ARG A 125 34.45 3.55 -1.34
C ARG A 125 34.01 2.16 -0.86
N PRO A 126 34.12 1.08 -1.65
CA PRO A 126 33.69 -0.25 -1.20
C PRO A 126 34.56 -0.77 -0.04
N LYS A 127 35.83 -0.38 0.05
CA LYS A 127 36.71 -0.76 1.17
C LYS A 127 36.28 -0.09 2.47
N LEU A 128 35.95 1.20 2.41
CA LEU A 128 35.46 1.96 3.55
C LEU A 128 34.09 1.47 4.00
N GLU A 129 33.17 1.23 3.06
CA GLU A 129 31.86 0.64 3.35
C GLU A 129 32.00 -0.71 4.09
N ASN A 130 32.84 -1.61 3.57
CA ASN A 130 33.11 -2.90 4.22
C ASN A 130 33.77 -2.76 5.59
N TYR A 131 34.66 -1.78 5.77
CA TYR A 131 35.27 -1.49 7.07
C TYR A 131 34.22 -1.02 8.08
N ILE A 132 33.34 -0.10 7.68
CA ILE A 132 32.25 0.40 8.51
C ILE A 132 31.32 -0.75 8.94
N LEU A 133 30.93 -1.62 8.02
CA LEU A 133 30.10 -2.81 8.33
C LEU A 133 30.78 -3.70 9.38
N LYS A 134 32.07 -4.01 9.20
CA LYS A 134 32.85 -4.81 10.16
C LYS A 134 32.92 -4.18 11.54
N VAL A 135 33.19 -2.87 11.63
CA VAL A 135 33.31 -2.15 12.91
C VAL A 135 31.97 -2.05 13.63
N LEU A 136 30.90 -1.78 12.88
CA LEU A 136 29.57 -1.61 13.44
C LEU A 136 28.83 -2.94 13.70
N LYS A 137 29.38 -4.07 13.25
CA LYS A 137 28.77 -5.41 13.36
C LYS A 137 27.37 -5.48 12.74
N ILE A 138 27.19 -4.83 11.60
CA ILE A 138 25.95 -4.79 10.80
C ILE A 138 26.25 -5.34 9.42
#